data_AF-A0A5J4X2I0-F1
#
_entry.id   AF-A0A5J4X2I0-F1
#
_cell.length_a   1.000
_cell.length_b   1.000
_cell.length_c   1.000
_cell.angle_alpha   90.00
_cell.angle_beta   90.00
_cell.angle_gamma   90.00
#
_symmetry.space_group_name_H-M   'P 1'
#
loop_
_entity.id
_entity.type
_entity.pdbx_description
1 polymer ?
#
loop_
_entity_poly.entity_id
_entity_poly.type
_entity_poly.pdbx_seq_one_letter_code
_entity_poly.pdbx_strand_id
1 'polypeptide(L)'
;MNLIMVTNNDFPVKIEANDRCYVVCKCKAVHRDDVEYFTSLSNGFTTEFYNNLFAYFMARDISNQNQIIIPFTEAKMDIIRASRSQLDDVILQNYQAFKECVPCTIALQFKPYDVKEKSFQLQIKNKCQRIYKTISGKHTWIYKLNEDLKKLYDRLREEDLDINENVNEDNNEQINI
;
A
#
# COMPACT_ATOMS: atom_id res chain seq x y z
N MET A 1 17.06 7.81 14.36
CA MET A 1 17.81 7.96 13.09
C MET A 1 16.77 8.09 11.99
N ASN A 2 16.88 9.11 11.15
CA ASN A 2 15.96 9.33 10.04
C ASN A 2 16.66 8.92 8.73
N LEU A 3 15.94 8.27 7.82
CA LEU A 3 16.47 7.80 6.54
C LEU A 3 15.76 8.54 5.40
N ILE A 4 16.53 9.11 4.48
CA ILE A 4 16.03 9.65 3.22
C ILE A 4 16.65 8.81 2.09
N MET A 5 15.80 8.18 1.29
CA MET A 5 16.20 7.38 0.13
C MET A 5 15.67 8.05 -1.14
N VAL A 6 16.55 8.25 -2.12
CA VAL A 6 16.22 8.74 -3.46
C VAL A 6 16.58 7.68 -4.47
N THR A 7 15.70 7.39 -5.42
CA THR A 7 15.82 6.28 -6.34
C THR A 7 15.03 6.53 -7.62
N ASN A 8 15.54 5.98 -8.73
CA ASN A 8 14.85 5.97 -10.02
C ASN A 8 14.13 4.63 -10.28
N ASN A 9 14.23 3.66 -9.35
CA ASN A 9 13.49 2.41 -9.43
C ASN A 9 12.05 2.64 -8.96
N ASP A 10 11.07 2.20 -9.74
CA ASP A 10 9.64 2.31 -9.43
C ASP A 10 9.25 1.52 -8.16
N PHE A 11 9.94 0.41 -7.87
CA PHE A 11 9.69 -0.45 -6.72
C PHE A 11 10.98 -0.65 -5.91
N PRO A 12 11.46 0.41 -5.24
CA PRO A 12 12.80 0.42 -4.64
C PRO A 12 12.87 -0.37 -3.32
N VAL A 13 11.73 -0.53 -2.64
CA VAL A 13 11.61 -1.24 -1.37
C VAL A 13 10.24 -1.89 -1.31
N LYS A 14 10.18 -3.08 -0.71
CA LYS A 14 8.91 -3.74 -0.42
C LYS A 14 8.21 -2.98 0.73
N ILE A 15 6.98 -2.52 0.50
CA ILE A 15 6.17 -1.84 1.52
C ILE A 15 4.92 -2.66 1.76
N GLU A 16 4.72 -3.10 3.00
CA GLU A 16 3.51 -3.81 3.41
C GLU A 16 2.37 -2.82 3.65
N ALA A 17 1.13 -3.24 3.48
CA ALA A 17 -0.01 -2.34 3.60
C ALA A 17 -0.18 -1.74 5.02
N ASN A 18 0.30 -2.44 6.06
CA ASN A 18 0.27 -1.97 7.45
C ASN A 18 1.51 -1.12 7.82
N ASP A 19 2.34 -0.77 6.85
CA ASP A 19 3.55 0.02 7.06
C ASP A 19 3.23 1.43 7.58
N ARG A 20 3.89 1.79 8.68
CA ARG A 20 3.83 3.11 9.32
C ARG A 20 5.20 3.77 9.43
N CYS A 21 6.13 3.41 8.55
CA CYS A 21 7.52 3.85 8.57
C CYS A 21 7.87 4.69 7.34
N TYR A 22 7.31 4.39 6.18
CA TYR A 22 7.65 5.06 4.93
C TYR A 22 6.60 6.06 4.47
N VAL A 23 7.03 7.29 4.21
CA VAL A 23 6.35 8.26 3.35
C VAL A 23 6.95 8.11 1.95
N VAL A 24 6.11 7.97 0.92
CA VAL A 24 6.58 7.89 -0.47
C VAL A 24 6.11 9.11 -1.24
N CYS A 25 7.02 9.79 -1.92
CA CYS A 25 6.72 10.90 -2.80
C CYS A 25 7.30 10.63 -4.18
N LYS A 26 6.49 10.79 -5.23
CA LYS A 26 6.92 10.69 -6.63
C LYS A 26 7.09 12.09 -7.19
N CYS A 27 8.32 12.45 -7.53
CA CYS A 27 8.63 13.74 -8.14
C CYS A 27 8.34 13.68 -9.64
N LYS A 28 7.77 14.76 -10.20
CA LYS A 28 7.62 14.91 -11.65
C LYS A 28 8.98 15.16 -12.30
N ALA A 29 9.18 14.58 -13.49
CA ALA A 29 10.44 14.66 -14.22
C ALA A 29 10.55 15.92 -15.12
N VAL A 30 9.93 17.04 -14.72
CA VAL A 30 9.77 18.25 -15.56
C VAL A 30 11.12 18.79 -16.07
N HIS A 31 12.14 18.74 -15.22
CA HIS A 31 13.47 19.29 -15.52
C HIS A 31 14.53 18.19 -15.71
N ARG A 32 14.15 16.93 -16.01
CA ARG A 32 15.09 15.78 -16.00
C ARG A 32 16.40 16.02 -16.76
N ASP A 33 16.33 16.70 -17.90
CA ASP A 33 17.45 16.98 -18.79
C ASP A 33 17.76 18.49 -18.90
N ASP A 34 17.21 19.30 -17.99
CA ASP A 34 17.35 20.76 -17.98
C ASP A 34 18.61 21.19 -17.24
N VAL A 35 19.73 21.19 -17.98
CA VAL A 35 21.06 21.51 -17.45
C VAL A 35 21.14 22.95 -16.94
N GLU A 36 20.48 23.89 -17.62
CA GLU A 36 20.50 25.31 -17.24
C GLU A 36 19.78 25.52 -15.91
N TYR A 37 18.59 24.93 -15.74
CA TYR A 37 17.85 24.97 -14.48
C TYR A 37 18.69 24.43 -13.33
N PHE A 38 19.30 23.24 -13.48
CA PHE A 38 20.09 22.65 -12.39
C PHE A 38 21.37 23.44 -12.08
N THR A 39 22.00 24.03 -13.10
CA THR A 39 23.17 24.90 -12.90
C THR A 39 22.79 26.15 -12.12
N SER A 40 21.70 26.81 -12.50
CA SER A 40 21.18 27.97 -11.76
C SER A 40 20.79 27.60 -10.33
N LEU A 41 20.12 26.45 -10.14
CA LEU A 41 19.72 25.97 -8.82
C LEU A 41 20.92 25.69 -7.92
N SER A 42 21.94 24.98 -8.42
CA SER A 42 23.14 24.66 -7.64
C SER A 42 23.93 25.91 -7.26
N ASN A 43 23.99 26.90 -8.13
CA ASN A 43 24.64 28.18 -7.84
C ASN A 43 23.91 28.96 -6.72
N GLY A 44 22.62 28.69 -6.50
CA GLY A 44 21.83 29.26 -5.42
C GLY A 44 22.11 28.65 -4.03
N PHE A 45 22.83 27.54 -3.93
CA PHE A 45 23.18 26.89 -2.66
C PHE A 45 24.33 27.60 -1.93
N THR A 46 24.09 28.86 -1.56
CA THR A 46 25.04 29.70 -0.84
C THR A 46 24.94 29.49 0.68
N THR A 47 25.95 29.96 1.42
CA THR A 47 25.91 29.98 2.89
C THR A 47 24.69 30.73 3.41
N GLU A 48 24.31 31.85 2.77
CA GLU A 48 23.13 32.62 3.12
C GLU A 48 21.84 31.81 2.91
N PHE A 49 21.72 31.08 1.80
CA PHE A 49 20.60 30.18 1.57
C PHE A 49 20.46 29.14 2.70
N TYR A 50 21.55 28.47 3.09
CA TYR A 50 21.51 27.49 4.18
C TYR A 50 21.19 28.11 5.54
N ASN A 51 21.70 29.31 5.83
CA ASN A 51 21.36 30.03 7.06
C ASN A 51 19.87 30.37 7.11
N ASN A 52 19.31 30.87 6.00
CA ASN A 52 17.88 31.17 5.89
C ASN A 52 17.02 29.90 5.99
N LEU A 53 17.44 28.81 5.34
CA LEU A 53 16.76 27.51 5.42
C LEU A 53 16.79 26.96 6.86
N PHE A 54 17.93 27.08 7.55
CA PHE A 54 18.05 26.68 8.96
C PHE A 54 17.14 27.52 9.86
N ALA A 55 17.15 28.85 9.70
CA ALA A 55 16.27 29.74 10.44
C ALA A 55 14.79 29.40 10.21
N TYR A 56 14.40 29.09 8.97
CA TYR A 56 13.06 28.62 8.63
C TYR A 56 12.67 27.35 9.39
N PHE A 57 13.56 26.34 9.44
CA PHE A 57 13.28 25.11 10.18
C PHE A 57 13.24 25.33 11.70
N MET A 58 14.06 26.23 12.25
CA MET A 58 14.06 26.55 13.69
C MET A 58 12.82 27.33 14.12
N ALA A 59 12.26 28.17 13.25
CA ALA A 59 11.06 28.96 13.54
C ALA A 59 9.75 28.18 13.32
N ARG A 60 9.80 26.99 12.70
CA ARG A 60 8.60 26.23 12.35
C ARG A 60 8.00 25.55 13.57
N ASP A 61 6.78 25.94 13.94
CA ASP A 61 6.04 25.24 14.99
C ASP A 61 5.58 23.86 14.52
N ILE A 62 6.01 22.83 15.24
CA ILE A 62 5.66 21.43 15.01
C ILE A 62 4.99 20.79 16.23
N SER A 63 4.59 21.59 17.23
CA SER A 63 3.98 21.10 18.47
C SER A 63 2.71 20.28 18.22
N ASN A 64 1.94 20.63 17.20
CA ASN A 64 0.70 19.94 16.81
C ASN A 64 0.92 18.82 15.78
N GLN A 65 2.15 18.58 15.31
CA GLN A 65 2.43 17.60 14.25
C GLN A 65 2.60 16.19 14.84
N ASN A 66 1.69 15.28 14.47
CA ASN A 66 1.80 13.87 14.85
C ASN A 66 2.63 13.09 13.84
N GLN A 67 3.91 12.85 14.15
CA GLN A 67 4.86 12.14 13.30
C GLN A 67 4.51 10.65 13.10
N ILE A 68 3.58 10.09 13.88
CA ILE A 68 3.10 8.70 13.73
C ILE A 68 2.10 8.60 12.56
N ILE A 69 1.43 9.70 12.22
CA ILE A 69 0.45 9.72 11.13
C ILE A 69 1.20 9.97 9.82
N ILE A 70 1.49 8.88 9.13
CA ILE A 70 2.10 8.91 7.80
C ILE A 70 1.00 8.98 6.73
N PRO A 71 1.05 9.94 5.79
CA PRO A 71 0.10 10.00 4.71
C PRO A 71 0.18 8.76 3.81
N PHE A 72 -0.98 8.33 3.35
CA PHE A 72 -1.13 7.29 2.33
C PHE A 72 -1.18 7.97 0.97
N THR A 73 -0.01 8.09 0.33
CA THR A 73 0.11 8.70 -1.00
C THR A 73 -0.14 7.65 -2.08
N GLU A 74 -0.56 8.09 -3.27
CA GLU A 74 -0.72 7.23 -4.46
C GLU A 74 0.56 6.44 -4.77
N ALA A 75 1.72 7.09 -4.71
CA ALA A 75 3.01 6.43 -4.92
C ALA A 75 3.31 5.35 -3.87
N LYS A 76 2.90 5.55 -2.60
CA LYS A 76 3.00 4.51 -1.57
C LYS A 76 2.06 3.35 -1.89
N MET A 77 0.89 3.66 -2.43
CA MET A 77 -0.12 2.67 -2.80
C MET A 77 0.32 1.75 -3.90
N ASP A 78 0.92 2.29 -4.95
CA ASP A 78 1.44 1.49 -6.05
C ASP A 78 2.52 0.52 -5.58
N ILE A 79 3.42 0.96 -4.69
CA ILE A 79 4.44 0.07 -4.11
C ILE A 79 3.79 -0.99 -3.22
N ILE A 80 2.78 -0.64 -2.41
CA ILE A 80 2.05 -1.61 -1.59
C ILE A 80 1.38 -2.66 -2.48
N ARG A 81 0.72 -2.24 -3.56
CA ARG A 81 0.10 -3.14 -4.55
C ARG A 81 1.11 -4.08 -5.18
N ALA A 82 2.24 -3.55 -5.65
CA ALA A 82 3.31 -4.35 -6.22
C ALA A 82 3.98 -5.28 -5.20
N SER A 83 3.90 -4.95 -3.91
CA SER A 83 4.44 -5.75 -2.80
C SER A 83 3.48 -6.83 -2.30
N ARG A 84 2.22 -6.86 -2.76
CA ARG A 84 1.20 -7.83 -2.32
C ARG A 84 1.64 -9.26 -2.61
N SER A 85 1.33 -10.18 -1.70
CA SER A 85 1.53 -11.60 -1.95
C SER A 85 0.34 -12.17 -2.72
N GLN A 86 0.56 -13.27 -3.46
CA GLN A 86 -0.52 -14.02 -4.12
C GLN A 86 -1.66 -14.38 -3.14
N LEU A 87 -1.35 -14.62 -1.86
CA LEU A 87 -2.36 -14.88 -0.84
C LEU A 87 -3.19 -13.62 -0.53
N ASP A 88 -2.55 -12.45 -0.46
CA ASP A 88 -3.27 -11.20 -0.24
C ASP A 88 -4.24 -10.92 -1.40
N ASP A 89 -3.84 -11.19 -2.64
CA ASP A 89 -4.71 -11.05 -3.81
C ASP A 89 -5.91 -12.01 -3.74
N VAL A 90 -5.69 -13.27 -3.36
CA VAL A 90 -6.76 -14.26 -3.14
C VAL A 90 -7.73 -13.81 -2.06
N ILE A 91 -7.22 -13.26 -0.95
CA ILE A 91 -8.03 -12.74 0.14
C ILE A 91 -8.83 -11.52 -0.33
N LEU A 92 -8.22 -10.59 -1.06
CA LEU A 92 -8.89 -9.39 -1.58
C LEU A 92 -10.02 -9.74 -2.56
N GLN A 93 -9.78 -10.65 -3.50
CA GLN A 93 -10.77 -11.13 -4.48
C GLN A 93 -11.97 -11.80 -3.79
N ASN A 94 -11.72 -12.53 -2.70
CA ASN A 94 -12.74 -13.29 -1.97
C ASN A 94 -13.04 -12.68 -0.59
N TYR A 95 -12.85 -11.36 -0.45
CA TYR A 95 -12.76 -10.73 0.87
C TYR A 95 -14.02 -10.90 1.70
N GLN A 96 -15.21 -10.83 1.09
CA GLN A 96 -16.44 -11.04 1.85
C GLN A 96 -16.56 -12.44 2.43
N ALA A 97 -16.17 -13.48 1.69
CA ALA A 97 -16.15 -14.83 2.22
C ALA A 97 -15.18 -14.95 3.40
N PHE A 98 -14.01 -14.32 3.31
CA PHE A 98 -13.05 -14.29 4.41
C PHE A 98 -13.53 -13.47 5.62
N LYS A 99 -14.22 -12.34 5.38
CA LYS A 99 -14.80 -11.47 6.41
C LYS A 99 -15.89 -12.18 7.20
N GLU A 100 -16.71 -12.99 6.52
CA GLU A 100 -17.80 -13.79 7.09
C GLU A 100 -17.36 -15.14 7.68
N CYS A 101 -16.05 -15.43 7.61
CA CYS A 101 -15.41 -16.70 7.95
C CYS A 101 -15.74 -17.84 6.97
N VAL A 102 -14.80 -18.12 6.08
CA VAL A 102 -14.94 -19.12 5.02
C VAL A 102 -14.65 -20.55 5.51
N PRO A 103 -15.45 -21.56 5.13
CA PRO A 103 -15.09 -22.97 5.37
C PRO A 103 -13.75 -23.34 4.74
N CYS A 104 -12.93 -24.14 5.42
CA CYS A 104 -11.61 -24.51 4.92
C CYS A 104 -11.68 -25.22 3.55
N THR A 105 -12.72 -26.02 3.31
CA THR A 105 -12.94 -26.69 2.02
C THR A 105 -13.17 -25.70 0.88
N ILE A 106 -13.90 -24.62 1.13
CA ILE A 106 -14.15 -23.56 0.15
C ILE A 106 -12.90 -22.70 -0.04
N ALA A 107 -12.21 -22.33 1.04
CA ALA A 107 -10.99 -21.54 0.95
C ALA A 107 -9.89 -22.21 0.09
N LEU A 108 -9.80 -23.55 0.13
CA LEU A 108 -8.86 -24.29 -0.71
C LEU A 108 -9.18 -24.21 -2.21
N GLN A 109 -10.43 -23.94 -2.59
CA GLN A 109 -10.82 -23.74 -3.98
C GLN A 109 -10.35 -22.39 -4.52
N PHE A 110 -10.07 -21.41 -3.65
CA PHE A 110 -9.52 -20.11 -4.03
C PHE A 110 -8.00 -20.14 -4.29
N LYS A 111 -7.36 -21.28 -4.03
CA LYS A 111 -5.93 -21.46 -4.22
C LYS A 111 -5.55 -21.27 -5.70
N PRO A 112 -4.51 -20.47 -6.01
CA PRO A 112 -3.98 -20.36 -7.36
C PRO A 112 -3.51 -21.72 -7.90
N TYR A 113 -3.59 -21.92 -9.22
CA TYR A 113 -3.29 -23.21 -9.85
C TYR A 113 -1.83 -23.67 -9.63
N ASP A 114 -0.90 -22.73 -9.70
CA ASP A 114 0.55 -22.89 -9.56
C ASP A 114 1.00 -23.16 -8.10
N VAL A 115 0.18 -22.82 -7.11
CA VAL A 115 0.54 -22.97 -5.70
C VAL A 115 0.20 -24.38 -5.19
N LYS A 116 1.17 -25.04 -4.53
CA LYS A 116 0.92 -26.32 -3.84
C LYS A 116 -0.01 -26.13 -2.65
N GLU A 117 -0.95 -27.05 -2.46
CA GLU A 117 -1.96 -26.98 -1.38
C GLU A 117 -1.34 -26.80 0.01
N LYS A 118 -0.29 -27.58 0.34
CA LYS A 118 0.41 -27.45 1.63
C LYS A 118 1.03 -26.07 1.84
N SER A 119 1.53 -25.44 0.76
CA SER A 119 2.10 -24.08 0.82
C SER A 119 1.01 -23.06 1.10
N PHE A 120 -0.11 -23.14 0.39
CA PHE A 120 -1.27 -22.26 0.58
C PHE A 120 -1.83 -22.36 2.01
N GLN A 121 -2.00 -23.59 2.51
CA GLN A 121 -2.43 -23.84 3.89
C GLN A 121 -1.46 -23.32 4.95
N LEU A 122 -0.16 -23.22 4.63
CA LEU A 122 0.83 -22.63 5.54
C LEU A 122 0.74 -21.10 5.52
N GLN A 123 0.67 -20.51 4.33
CA GLN A 123 0.58 -19.05 4.17
C GLN A 123 -0.70 -18.50 4.79
N ILE A 124 -1.85 -19.17 4.60
CA ILE A 124 -3.15 -18.71 5.10
C ILE A 124 -3.20 -18.66 6.64
N LYS A 125 -2.42 -19.50 7.34
CA LYS A 125 -2.31 -19.48 8.80
C LYS A 125 -1.68 -18.19 9.33
N ASN A 126 -0.90 -17.48 8.52
CA ASN A 126 -0.30 -16.20 8.92
C ASN A 126 -1.34 -15.08 8.95
N LYS A 127 -2.45 -15.23 8.22
CA LYS A 127 -3.49 -14.20 8.04
C LYS A 127 -4.81 -14.57 8.71
N CYS A 128 -5.07 -15.87 8.87
CA CYS A 128 -6.32 -16.40 9.42
C CYS A 128 -6.08 -17.37 10.57
N GLN A 129 -6.98 -17.34 11.56
CA GLN A 129 -7.11 -18.36 12.58
C GLN A 129 -8.03 -19.47 12.09
N ARG A 130 -7.62 -20.73 12.30
CA ARG A 130 -8.45 -21.90 12.00
C ARG A 130 -9.24 -22.31 13.24
N ILE A 131 -10.57 -22.25 13.17
CA ILE A 131 -11.47 -22.56 14.29
C ILE A 131 -12.61 -23.48 13.85
N TYR A 132 -13.25 -24.15 14.82
CA TYR A 132 -14.48 -24.90 14.58
C TYR A 132 -15.69 -24.00 14.73
N LYS A 133 -16.64 -24.12 13.80
CA LYS A 133 -17.96 -23.48 13.90
C LYS A 133 -19.03 -24.46 13.43
N THR A 134 -20.17 -24.44 14.11
CA THR A 134 -21.35 -25.18 13.69
C THR A 134 -22.03 -24.40 12.57
N ILE A 135 -22.02 -24.95 11.36
CA ILE A 135 -22.71 -24.39 10.19
C ILE A 135 -23.74 -25.43 9.76
N SER A 136 -25.02 -25.05 9.74
CA SER A 136 -26.13 -25.93 9.37
C SER A 136 -26.15 -27.27 10.15
N GLY A 137 -25.89 -27.20 11.46
CA GLY A 137 -25.88 -28.37 12.35
C GLY A 137 -24.64 -29.27 12.26
N LYS A 138 -23.66 -28.95 11.39
CA LYS A 138 -22.41 -29.71 11.24
C LYS A 138 -21.21 -28.90 11.75
N HIS A 139 -20.35 -29.55 12.54
CA HIS A 139 -19.07 -28.98 12.92
C HIS A 139 -18.14 -28.90 11.71
N THR A 140 -17.84 -27.69 11.29
CA THR A 140 -17.02 -27.40 10.11
C THR A 140 -15.81 -26.57 10.52
N TRP A 141 -14.64 -26.91 9.99
CA TRP A 141 -13.46 -26.08 10.11
C TRP A 141 -13.59 -24.85 9.22
N ILE A 142 -13.36 -23.68 9.80
CA ILE A 142 -13.42 -22.38 9.11
C ILE A 142 -12.10 -21.62 9.29
N TYR A 143 -11.79 -20.76 8.34
CA TYR A 143 -10.77 -19.73 8.47
C TYR A 143 -11.44 -18.41 8.87
N LYS A 144 -11.03 -17.87 10.02
CA LYS A 144 -11.40 -16.55 10.50
C LYS A 144 -10.25 -15.59 10.24
N LEU A 145 -10.46 -14.57 9.42
CA LEU A 145 -9.47 -13.53 9.17
C LEU A 145 -9.15 -12.76 10.46
N ASN A 146 -7.88 -12.46 10.70
CA ASN A 146 -7.47 -11.72 11.89
C ASN A 146 -8.10 -10.31 11.90
N GLU A 147 -8.56 -9.84 13.07
CA GLU A 147 -9.33 -8.60 13.19
C GLU A 147 -8.54 -7.34 12.80
N ASP A 148 -7.23 -7.33 13.07
CA ASP A 148 -6.31 -6.27 12.69
C ASP A 148 -6.15 -6.15 11.17
N LEU A 149 -6.28 -7.27 10.45
CA LEU A 149 -6.21 -7.29 9.00
C LEU A 149 -7.52 -6.87 8.32
N LYS A 150 -8.68 -6.97 8.98
CA LYS A 150 -9.95 -6.55 8.38
C LYS A 150 -9.94 -5.06 8.01
N LYS A 151 -9.53 -4.20 8.96
CA LYS A 151 -9.41 -2.75 8.71
C LYS A 151 -8.43 -2.44 7.58
N LEU A 152 -7.38 -3.25 7.47
CA LEU A 152 -6.38 -3.11 6.42
C LEU A 152 -6.95 -3.43 5.04
N TYR A 153 -7.60 -4.58 4.90
CA TYR A 153 -8.21 -4.99 3.63
C TYR A 153 -9.44 -4.15 3.26
N ASP A 154 -10.22 -3.65 4.24
CA ASP A 154 -11.29 -2.69 3.99
C ASP A 154 -10.72 -1.43 3.30
N ARG A 155 -9.65 -0.84 3.87
CA ARG A 155 -8.97 0.33 3.28
C ARG A 155 -8.43 0.06 1.89
N LEU A 156 -7.71 -1.05 1.70
CA LEU A 156 -7.14 -1.42 0.40
C LEU A 156 -8.22 -1.59 -0.68
N ARG A 157 -9.41 -2.06 -0.31
CA ARG A 157 -10.54 -2.20 -1.24
C ARG A 157 -11.14 -0.85 -1.62
N GLU A 158 -11.32 0.05 -0.65
CA GLU A 158 -11.81 1.41 -0.91
C GLU A 158 -10.86 2.14 -1.90
N GLU A 159 -9.55 2.08 -1.64
CA GLU A 159 -8.53 2.70 -2.48
C GLU A 159 -8.40 2.06 -3.88
N ASP A 160 -8.71 0.76 -4.02
CA ASP A 160 -8.74 0.07 -5.32
C ASP A 160 -10.04 0.42 -6.11
N LEU A 161 -11.13 0.81 -5.45
CA LEU A 161 -12.36 1.25 -6.11
C LEU A 161 -12.22 2.66 -6.69
N ASP A 162 -11.66 3.59 -5.91
CA ASP A 162 -11.46 4.99 -6.33
C ASP A 162 -10.63 5.12 -7.62
N ILE A 163 -9.66 4.22 -7.84
CA ILE A 163 -8.85 4.23 -9.07
C ILE A 163 -9.63 3.73 -10.28
N ASN A 164 -10.46 2.69 -10.10
CA ASN A 164 -11.26 2.19 -11.21
C ASN A 164 -12.31 3.21 -11.65
N GLU A 165 -12.83 4.03 -10.74
CA GLU A 165 -13.72 5.15 -11.07
C GLU A 165 -12.99 6.26 -11.84
N ASN A 166 -11.81 6.68 -11.37
CA ASN A 166 -11.01 7.71 -12.07
C ASN A 166 -10.53 7.26 -13.47
N VAL A 167 -10.13 5.99 -13.64
CA VAL A 167 -9.75 5.43 -14.96
C VAL A 167 -10.94 5.40 -15.92
N ASN A 168 -12.16 5.23 -15.42
CA ASN A 168 -13.37 5.26 -16.24
C ASN A 168 -13.77 6.68 -16.66
N GLU A 169 -13.45 7.70 -15.86
CA GLU A 169 -13.64 9.10 -16.23
C GLU A 169 -12.63 9.56 -17.30
N ASP A 170 -11.34 9.24 -17.14
CA ASP A 170 -10.30 9.58 -18.12
C ASP A 170 -10.50 8.90 -19.48
N ASN A 171 -11.06 7.68 -19.50
CA ASN A 171 -11.38 6.96 -20.74
C ASN A 171 -12.61 7.57 -21.47
N ASN A 172 -13.52 8.23 -20.76
CA ASN A 172 -14.68 8.89 -21.37
C ASN A 172 -14.33 10.26 -21.96
N GLU A 173 -13.25 10.92 -21.52
CA GLU A 173 -12.77 12.15 -22.13
C GLU A 173 -11.98 11.92 -23.45
N GLN A 174 -11.44 10.71 -23.68
CA GLN A 174 -10.73 10.38 -24.92
C GLN A 174 -11.61 9.94 -26.09
N ILE A 175 -12.94 9.78 -25.89
CA ILE A 175 -13.88 9.34 -26.95
C ILE A 175 -14.57 10.53 -27.65
N ASN A 176 -14.35 11.77 -27.21
CA ASN A 176 -14.91 12.98 -27.84
C ASN A 176 -13.84 13.86 -28.52
N ILE A 177 -13.11 13.31 -29.49
CA ILE A 177 -12.36 14.11 -30.50
C ILE A 177 -12.67 13.58 -31.89
#